data_AF-A0A3N7JLI6-F1
#
_entry.id   AF-A0A3N7JLI6-F1
#
_cell.length_a   1.000
_cell.length_b   1.000
_cell.length_c   1.000
_cell.angle_alpha   90.00
_cell.angle_beta   90.00
_cell.angle_gamma   90.00
#
_symmetry.space_group_name_H-M   'P 1'
#
loop_
_entity.id
_entity.type
_entity.pdbx_description
1 polymer ?
#
loop_
_entity_poly.entity_id
_entity_poly.type
_entity_poly.pdbx_seq_one_letter_code
_entity_poly.pdbx_strand_id
1 'polypeptide(L)'
;MNNRNILMGIPGISPEELMYLQHATASLNEDQLKNFVFLYTGKRKNTQDILLFTLLGFLGFAGIQRFVLNQVAMGIIYFLTIGFCWIGTIVDLINHKSMTDEYNQRITRECLQMVMGGF
;
A
#
# COMPACT_ATOMS: atom_id res chain seq x y z
N MET A 1 5.72 -17.40 19.26
CA MET A 1 4.31 -16.88 19.22
C MET A 1 3.70 -17.21 17.86
N ASN A 2 2.36 -17.33 17.72
CA ASN A 2 1.77 -17.64 16.41
C ASN A 2 1.99 -16.44 15.46
N ASN A 3 2.55 -16.64 14.25
CA ASN A 3 2.90 -15.57 13.29
C ASN A 3 1.73 -14.59 13.06
N ARG A 4 0.50 -15.10 13.11
CA ARG A 4 -0.74 -14.35 13.04
C ARG A 4 -0.89 -13.26 14.10
N ASN A 5 -0.45 -13.49 15.34
CA ASN A 5 -0.61 -12.53 16.44
C ASN A 5 0.27 -11.29 16.24
N ILE A 6 1.46 -11.47 15.65
CA ILE A 6 2.38 -10.37 15.36
C ILE A 6 1.83 -9.52 14.21
N LEU A 7 1.30 -10.15 13.16
CA LEU A 7 0.69 -9.46 12.01
C LEU A 7 -0.59 -8.70 12.39
N MET A 8 -1.38 -9.22 13.34
CA MET A 8 -2.57 -8.53 13.87
C MET A 8 -2.24 -7.24 14.64
N GLY A 9 -0.98 -7.05 15.06
CA GLY A 9 -0.51 -5.81 15.68
C GLY A 9 -0.36 -4.63 14.70
N ILE A 10 -0.48 -4.88 13.38
CA ILE A 10 -0.35 -3.84 12.36
C ILE A 10 -1.64 -2.99 12.35
N PRO A 11 -1.55 -1.67 12.61
CA PRO A 11 -2.73 -0.81 12.65
C PRO A 11 -3.35 -0.64 11.25
N GLY A 12 -4.68 -0.78 11.19
CA GLY A 12 -5.44 -0.57 9.96
C GLY A 12 -5.16 -1.59 8.85
N ILE A 13 -4.71 -2.80 9.21
CA ILE A 13 -4.51 -3.89 8.26
C ILE A 13 -5.86 -4.43 7.75
N SER A 14 -6.01 -4.58 6.43
CA SER A 14 -7.20 -5.18 5.86
C SER A 14 -7.17 -6.71 6.01
N PRO A 15 -8.33 -7.40 6.04
CA PRO A 15 -8.37 -8.87 6.03
C PRO A 15 -7.62 -9.47 4.84
N GLU A 16 -7.72 -8.85 3.68
CA GLU A 16 -7.05 -9.27 2.45
C GLU A 16 -5.53 -9.13 2.56
N GLU A 17 -5.05 -8.00 3.09
CA GLU A 17 -3.63 -7.75 3.36
C GLU A 17 -3.08 -8.73 4.41
N LEU A 18 -3.85 -8.99 5.47
CA LEU A 18 -3.47 -9.96 6.50
C LEU A 18 -3.32 -11.38 5.93
N MET A 19 -4.25 -11.81 5.08
CA MET A 19 -4.20 -13.12 4.44
C MET A 19 -2.99 -13.21 3.52
N TYR A 20 -2.74 -12.18 2.71
CA TYR A 20 -1.56 -12.11 1.85
C TYR A 20 -0.26 -12.21 2.65
N LEU A 21 -0.13 -11.42 3.72
CA LEU A 21 1.04 -11.43 4.59
C LEU A 21 1.26 -12.78 5.27
N GLN A 22 0.20 -13.43 5.76
CA GLN A 22 0.31 -14.77 6.35
C GLN A 22 0.91 -15.79 5.38
N HIS A 23 0.47 -15.78 4.12
CA HIS A 23 1.04 -16.65 3.10
C HIS A 23 2.49 -16.26 2.75
N ALA A 24 2.77 -14.97 2.60
CA ALA A 24 4.08 -14.48 2.17
C ALA A 24 5.16 -14.60 3.26
N THR A 25 4.80 -14.55 4.54
CA THR A 25 5.71 -14.68 5.68
C THR A 25 5.70 -16.07 6.32
N ALA A 26 5.06 -17.07 5.70
CA ALA A 26 4.92 -18.41 6.27
C ALA A 26 6.27 -19.11 6.51
N SER A 27 7.29 -18.77 5.71
CA SER A 27 8.64 -19.34 5.79
C SER A 27 9.58 -18.60 6.75
N LEU A 28 9.19 -17.46 7.30
CA LEU A 28 10.05 -16.66 8.19
C LEU A 28 10.09 -17.23 9.60
N ASN A 29 11.27 -17.17 10.23
CA ASN A 29 11.39 -17.38 11.67
C ASN A 29 10.89 -16.16 12.47
N GLU A 30 10.82 -16.27 13.81
CA GLU A 30 10.23 -15.21 14.64
C GLU A 30 11.02 -13.89 14.57
N ASP A 31 12.35 -13.94 14.50
CA ASP A 31 13.20 -12.74 14.45
C ASP A 31 13.14 -12.08 13.07
N GLN A 32 13.15 -12.87 12.00
CA GLN A 32 12.92 -12.42 10.64
C GLN A 32 11.52 -11.79 10.49
N LEU A 33 10.50 -12.37 11.12
CA LEU A 33 9.14 -11.83 11.09
C LEU A 33 9.06 -10.48 11.83
N LYS A 34 9.70 -10.34 12.99
CA LYS A 34 9.77 -9.06 13.72
C LYS A 34 10.46 -7.98 12.88
N ASN A 35 11.60 -8.31 12.28
CA ASN A 35 12.32 -7.40 11.38
C ASN A 35 11.48 -7.03 10.15
N PHE A 36 10.81 -8.02 9.54
CA PHE A 36 9.90 -7.80 8.44
C PHE A 36 8.78 -6.83 8.82
N VAL A 37 8.09 -7.07 9.94
CA VAL A 37 6.98 -6.22 10.40
C VAL A 37 7.46 -4.79 10.69
N PHE A 38 8.64 -4.63 11.29
CA PHE A 38 9.24 -3.31 11.51
C PHE A 38 9.48 -2.55 10.20
N LEU A 39 10.08 -3.20 9.20
CA LEU A 39 10.33 -2.59 7.89
C LEU A 39 9.03 -2.32 7.11
N TYR A 40 8.10 -3.27 7.17
CA TYR A 40 6.83 -3.22 6.45
C TYR A 40 5.93 -2.09 6.96
N THR A 41 5.77 -1.99 8.28
CA THR A 41 4.92 -0.96 8.91
C THR A 41 5.40 0.46 8.60
N GLY A 42 6.71 0.68 8.44
CA GLY A 42 7.25 1.99 8.06
C GLY A 42 7.03 2.38 6.60
N LYS A 43 6.78 1.42 5.70
CA LYS A 43 6.66 1.65 4.25
C LYS A 43 5.25 1.47 3.69
N ARG A 44 4.40 0.68 4.37
CA ARG A 44 3.01 0.44 3.95
C ARG A 44 2.21 1.74 3.87
N LYS A 45 1.15 1.73 3.08
CA LYS A 45 0.18 2.82 2.99
C LYS A 45 -1.16 2.36 3.54
N ASN A 46 -1.83 3.26 4.26
CA ASN A 46 -3.19 3.02 4.74
C ASN A 46 -4.20 3.41 3.65
N THR A 47 -5.13 2.51 3.38
CA THR A 47 -6.21 2.69 2.40
C THR A 47 -7.06 3.93 2.68
N GLN A 48 -7.26 4.28 3.96
CA GLN A 48 -8.00 5.48 4.36
C GLN A 48 -7.28 6.77 3.96
N ASP A 49 -5.94 6.80 4.05
CA ASP A 49 -5.15 7.96 3.64
C ASP A 49 -5.23 8.15 2.12
N ILE A 50 -5.14 7.05 1.36
CA ILE A 50 -5.28 7.08 -0.09
C ILE A 50 -6.67 7.56 -0.51
N LEU A 51 -7.72 7.13 0.20
CA LEU A 51 -9.08 7.64 0.01
C LEU A 51 -9.15 9.15 0.28
N LEU A 52 -8.57 9.63 1.39
CA LEU A 52 -8.53 11.06 1.72
C LEU A 52 -7.81 11.86 0.63
N PHE A 53 -6.65 11.42 0.15
CA PHE A 53 -5.95 12.08 -0.95
C PHE A 53 -6.75 12.07 -2.25
N THR A 54 -7.50 11.00 -2.52
CA THR A 54 -8.38 10.91 -3.69
C THR A 54 -9.52 11.93 -3.59
N LEU A 55 -10.10 12.11 -2.40
CA LEU A 55 -11.12 13.11 -2.13
C LEU A 55 -10.56 14.55 -2.22
N LEU A 56 -9.34 14.80 -1.77
CA LEU A 56 -8.67 16.09 -1.99
C LEU A 56 -8.40 16.37 -3.47
N GLY A 57 -8.25 15.32 -4.28
CA GLY A 57 -8.23 15.42 -5.74
C GLY A 57 -9.47 16.10 -6.32
N PHE A 58 -10.60 16.05 -5.61
CA PHE A 58 -11.83 16.75 -5.97
C PHE A 58 -11.82 18.27 -5.62
N LEU A 59 -10.75 18.81 -5.04
CA LEU A 59 -10.62 20.24 -4.73
C LEU A 59 -9.68 20.98 -5.69
N GLY A 60 -9.35 20.36 -6.82
CA GLY A 60 -8.48 20.93 -7.85
C GLY A 60 -7.08 20.32 -7.93
N PHE A 61 -6.77 19.33 -7.09
CA PHE A 61 -5.47 18.64 -7.06
C PHE A 61 -5.56 17.17 -7.50
N ALA A 62 -6.22 16.91 -8.63
CA ALA A 62 -6.42 15.55 -9.13
C ALA A 62 -5.09 14.83 -9.38
N GLY A 63 -4.97 13.59 -8.88
CA GLY A 63 -3.83 12.70 -9.13
C GLY A 63 -2.77 12.65 -8.03
N ILE A 64 -2.88 13.43 -6.94
CA ILE A 64 -1.94 13.37 -5.79
C ILE A 64 -1.79 11.94 -5.25
N GLN A 65 -2.89 11.20 -5.12
CA GLN A 65 -2.89 9.82 -4.64
C GLN A 65 -1.98 8.90 -5.46
N ARG A 66 -1.85 9.14 -6.77
CA ARG A 66 -1.00 8.34 -7.66
C ARG A 66 0.49 8.61 -7.42
N PHE A 67 0.85 9.86 -7.10
CA PHE A 67 2.20 10.18 -6.66
C PHE A 67 2.53 9.52 -5.32
N VAL A 68 1.59 9.49 -4.37
CA VAL A 68 1.78 8.80 -3.06
C VAL A 68 2.00 7.30 -3.22
N LEU A 69 1.41 6.68 -4.25
CA LEU A 69 1.59 5.26 -4.58
C LEU A 69 2.80 4.98 -5.49
N ASN A 70 3.68 5.97 -5.70
CA ASN A 70 4.81 5.92 -6.65
C ASN A 70 4.41 5.60 -8.10
N GLN A 71 3.17 5.87 -8.49
CA GLN A 71 2.69 5.80 -9.87
C GLN A 71 2.88 7.15 -10.57
N VAL A 72 4.13 7.64 -10.60
CA VAL A 72 4.47 9.02 -11.03
C VAL A 72 4.02 9.30 -12.46
N ALA A 73 4.19 8.36 -13.39
CA ALA A 73 3.75 8.50 -14.77
C ALA A 73 2.23 8.73 -14.88
N MET A 74 1.42 7.94 -14.14
CA MET A 74 -0.03 8.11 -14.12
C MET A 74 -0.46 9.39 -13.41
N GLY A 75 0.28 9.80 -12.36
CA GLY A 75 0.08 11.09 -11.70
C GLY A 75 0.29 12.28 -12.64
N ILE A 76 1.34 12.26 -13.46
CA ILE A 76 1.63 13.32 -14.45
C ILE A 76 0.53 13.38 -15.52
N ILE A 77 0.07 12.22 -16.02
CA ILE A 77 -1.04 12.16 -16.99
C ILE A 77 -2.30 12.78 -16.37
N TYR A 78 -2.63 12.44 -15.13
CA TYR A 78 -3.80 13.00 -14.44
C TYR A 78 -3.64 14.51 -14.21
N PHE A 79 -2.45 14.98 -13.83
CA PHE A 79 -2.21 16.40 -13.58
C PHE A 79 -2.33 17.24 -14.86
N LEU A 80 -1.70 16.81 -15.96
CA LEU A 80 -1.73 17.52 -17.25
C LEU A 80 -3.10 17.50 -17.94
N THR A 81 -4.00 16.61 -17.49
CA THR A 81 -5.35 16.45 -18.04
C THR A 81 -6.44 16.90 -17.08
N ILE A 82 -6.09 17.47 -15.92
CA ILE A 82 -7.02 17.88 -14.85
C ILE A 82 -7.92 16.70 -14.43
N GLY A 83 -7.32 15.53 -14.19
CA GLY A 83 -7.99 14.27 -13.86
C GLY A 83 -8.92 13.72 -14.97
N PHE A 84 -8.83 14.27 -16.18
CA PHE A 84 -9.70 14.09 -17.36
C PHE A 84 -11.20 14.30 -17.04
N CYS A 85 -11.58 15.52 -16.63
CA CYS A 85 -12.95 15.91 -16.23
C CYS A 85 -13.53 15.10 -15.07
N TRP A 86 -12.75 14.88 -14.00
CA TRP A 86 -13.18 14.18 -12.77
C TRP A 86 -13.45 12.68 -12.90
N ILE A 87 -13.60 12.17 -14.12
CA ILE A 87 -13.81 10.74 -14.39
C ILE A 87 -12.65 9.92 -13.83
N GLY A 88 -11.41 10.36 -14.05
CA GLY A 88 -10.24 9.70 -13.50
C GLY A 88 -10.28 9.64 -11.97
N THR A 89 -10.65 10.75 -11.31
CA THR A 89 -10.75 10.80 -9.85
C THR A 89 -11.86 9.89 -9.31
N ILE A 90 -12.98 9.73 -10.04
CA ILE A 90 -14.05 8.78 -9.70
C ILE A 90 -13.57 7.33 -9.85
N VAL A 91 -12.86 7.01 -10.94
CA VAL A 91 -12.28 5.68 -11.13
C VAL A 91 -11.29 5.35 -10.01
N ASP A 92 -10.45 6.32 -9.62
CA ASP A 92 -9.52 6.18 -8.51
C ASP A 92 -10.25 6.02 -7.17
N LEU A 93 -11.37 6.71 -6.97
CA LEU A 93 -12.21 6.59 -5.78
C LEU A 93 -12.76 5.16 -5.64
N ILE A 94 -13.17 4.53 -6.74
CA ILE A 94 -13.65 3.14 -6.72
C ILE A 94 -12.48 2.17 -6.48
N ASN A 95 -11.33 2.44 -7.12
CA ASN A 95 -10.20 1.52 -7.13
C ASN A 95 -9.17 1.74 -6.01
N HIS A 96 -9.36 2.72 -5.12
CA HIS A 96 -8.37 3.10 -4.09
C HIS A 96 -7.90 1.93 -3.23
N LYS A 97 -8.79 0.97 -2.92
CA LYS A 97 -8.45 -0.25 -2.16
C LYS A 97 -7.46 -1.12 -2.94
N SER A 98 -7.83 -1.50 -4.18
CA SER A 98 -6.96 -2.32 -5.05
C SER A 98 -5.60 -1.65 -5.26
N MET A 99 -5.59 -0.34 -5.51
CA MET A 99 -4.34 0.41 -5.69
C MET A 99 -3.45 0.38 -4.44
N THR A 100 -4.05 0.46 -3.25
CA THR A 100 -3.32 0.39 -1.98
C THR A 100 -2.79 -1.03 -1.74
N ASP A 101 -3.62 -2.04 -2.01
CA ASP A 101 -3.24 -3.45 -1.84
C ASP A 101 -2.09 -3.82 -2.78
N GLU A 102 -2.15 -3.44 -4.06
CA GLU A 102 -1.07 -3.65 -5.03
C GLU A 102 0.25 -3.00 -4.58
N TYR A 103 0.18 -1.77 -4.05
CA TYR A 103 1.33 -1.08 -3.49
C TYR A 103 1.91 -1.85 -2.28
N ASN A 104 1.07 -2.21 -1.32
CA ASN A 104 1.45 -2.93 -0.11
C ASN A 104 2.01 -4.34 -0.41
N GLN A 105 1.48 -5.02 -1.43
CA GLN A 105 2.05 -6.28 -1.92
C GLN A 105 3.45 -6.09 -2.51
N ARG A 106 3.71 -4.99 -3.22
CA ARG A 106 5.06 -4.66 -3.70
C ARG A 106 6.01 -4.42 -2.53
N ILE A 107 5.60 -3.62 -1.55
CA ILE A 107 6.38 -3.38 -0.33
C ILE A 107 6.65 -4.68 0.43
N THR A 108 5.68 -5.59 0.50
CA THR A 108 5.88 -6.92 1.10
C THR A 108 7.03 -7.65 0.44
N ARG A 109 7.04 -7.74 -0.91
CA ARG A 109 8.12 -8.41 -1.65
C ARG A 109 9.47 -7.75 -1.42
N GLU A 110 9.53 -6.42 -1.42
CA GLU A 110 10.76 -5.67 -1.13
C GLU A 110 11.27 -5.97 0.29
N CYS A 111 10.40 -5.92 1.30
CA CYS A 111 10.76 -6.22 2.69
C CYS A 111 11.19 -7.69 2.86
N LEU A 112 10.53 -8.64 2.19
CA LEU A 112 10.93 -10.04 2.22
C LEU A 112 12.31 -10.25 1.60
N GLN A 113 12.60 -9.61 0.46
CA GLN A 113 13.93 -9.65 -0.15
C GLN A 113 15.00 -9.04 0.77
N MET A 114 14.68 -7.96 1.48
CA MET A 114 15.62 -7.36 2.46
C MET A 114 15.89 -8.27 3.66
N VAL A 115 14.87 -8.99 4.14
CA VAL A 115 14.99 -9.85 5.33
C VAL A 115 15.58 -11.23 4.99
N MET A 116 15.25 -11.79 3.82
CA MET A 116 15.77 -13.10 3.39
C MET A 116 17.08 -12.99 2.59
N GLY A 117 17.28 -11.89 1.87
CA GLY A 117 18.44 -11.63 1.01
C GLY A 117 19.46 -10.66 1.60
N GLY A 118 19.25 -10.20 2.84
CA GLY A 118 20.30 -9.53 3.60
C GLY A 118 21.34 -10.57 4.03
N PHE A 119 22.50 -10.53 3.34
CA PHE A 119 23.78 -11.24 3.56
C PHE A 119 23.80 -12.41 4.56
#